data_AF-A0A4Q5S6H7-F1
#
_entry.id   AF-A0A4Q5S6H7-F1
#
_cell.length_a   1.000
_cell.length_b   1.000
_cell.length_c   1.000
_cell.angle_alpha   90.00
_cell.angle_beta   90.00
_cell.angle_gamma   90.00
#
_symmetry.space_group_name_H-M   'P 1'
#
loop_
_entity.id
_entity.type
_entity.pdbx_description
1 polymer ?
#
loop_
_entity_poly.entity_id
_entity_poly.type
_entity_poly.pdbx_seq_one_letter_code
_entity_poly.pdbx_strand_id
1 'polypeptide(L)'
;MSSAKEQEPIHQIPSVEARSTLKHSITSTDFYLDSMRGEVRKLDIMDVRSVDKVTTTFLYRGVGDSIYYKLKRSFSLATAAVRNKQQRDAIVAASDSLIGDLSSINWKNKYFGLTGSFGANAILYSFQTELFKIGTNAVTP
;
A
#
# COMPACT_ATOMS: atom_id res chain seq x y z
N MET A 1 37.87 -32.61 -3.10
CA MET A 1 36.82 -31.82 -2.42
C MET A 1 36.79 -30.42 -3.02
N SER A 2 35.79 -30.10 -3.84
CA SER A 2 35.23 -28.75 -3.94
C SER A 2 33.90 -28.87 -4.66
N SER A 3 32.83 -28.88 -3.87
CA SER A 3 31.45 -28.90 -4.37
C SER A 3 31.12 -27.50 -4.84
N ALA A 4 30.96 -27.33 -6.16
CA ALA A 4 30.37 -26.14 -6.73
C ALA A 4 28.90 -26.10 -6.26
N LYS A 5 28.60 -25.19 -5.34
CA LYS A 5 27.21 -24.87 -4.99
C LYS A 5 26.56 -24.24 -6.21
N GLU A 6 25.72 -25.01 -6.90
CA GLU A 6 24.72 -24.49 -7.82
C GLU A 6 23.91 -23.42 -7.08
N GLN A 7 24.03 -22.18 -7.53
CA GLN A 7 23.06 -21.14 -7.19
C GLN A 7 21.77 -21.52 -7.91
N GLU A 8 20.75 -21.90 -7.14
CA GLU A 8 19.40 -22.08 -7.66
C GLU A 8 18.98 -20.83 -8.46
N PRO A 9 18.41 -21.00 -9.67
CA PRO A 9 17.95 -19.86 -10.44
C PRO A 9 16.78 -19.24 -9.68
N ILE A 10 17.00 -18.04 -9.15
CA ILE A 10 15.91 -17.15 -8.72
C ILE A 10 14.98 -17.06 -9.93
N HIS A 11 13.79 -17.64 -9.85
CA HIS A 11 12.78 -17.55 -10.90
C HIS A 11 12.46 -16.07 -11.11
N GLN A 12 13.15 -15.46 -12.06
CA GLN A 12 12.89 -14.09 -12.49
C GLN A 12 11.55 -14.13 -13.22
N ILE A 13 10.51 -13.59 -12.59
CA ILE A 13 9.26 -13.28 -13.30
C ILE A 13 9.67 -12.40 -14.49
N PRO A 14 9.33 -12.78 -15.74
CA PRO A 14 9.58 -11.95 -16.90
C PRO A 14 9.08 -10.53 -16.62
N SER A 15 9.88 -9.51 -16.86
CA SER A 15 9.56 -8.13 -16.44
C SER A 15 8.22 -7.62 -16.98
N VAL A 16 7.71 -8.20 -18.08
CA VAL A 16 6.39 -7.89 -18.65
C VAL A 16 5.26 -8.43 -17.76
N GLU A 17 5.36 -9.66 -17.28
CA GLU A 17 4.38 -10.26 -16.35
C GLU A 17 4.41 -9.57 -14.98
N ALA A 18 5.60 -9.21 -14.50
CA ALA A 18 5.77 -8.43 -13.26
C ALA A 18 5.09 -7.05 -13.36
N ARG A 19 5.26 -6.34 -14.48
CA ARG A 19 4.62 -5.04 -14.74
C ARG A 19 3.10 -5.15 -14.89
N SER A 20 2.61 -6.18 -15.57
CA SER A 20 1.17 -6.43 -15.71
C SER A 20 0.53 -6.70 -14.34
N THR A 21 1.15 -7.55 -13.53
CA THR A 21 0.70 -7.88 -12.18
C THR A 21 0.71 -6.64 -11.26
N LEU A 22 1.76 -5.83 -11.34
CA LEU A 22 1.85 -4.56 -10.61
C LEU A 22 0.72 -3.62 -11.01
N LYS A 23 0.49 -3.41 -12.31
CA LYS A 23 -0.58 -2.54 -12.82
C LYS A 23 -1.94 -2.97 -12.27
N HIS A 24 -2.24 -4.27 -12.33
CA HIS A 24 -3.49 -4.79 -11.77
C HIS A 24 -3.61 -4.56 -10.26
N SER A 25 -2.52 -4.77 -9.50
CA SER A 25 -2.48 -4.52 -8.05
C SER A 25 -2.74 -3.04 -7.73
N ILE A 26 -2.11 -2.13 -8.47
CA ILE A 26 -2.30 -0.68 -8.31
C ILE A 26 -3.75 -0.32 -8.59
N THR A 27 -4.30 -0.71 -9.75
CA THR A 27 -5.70 -0.39 -10.09
C THR A 27 -6.70 -0.97 -9.10
N SER A 28 -6.51 -2.20 -8.64
CA SER A 28 -7.38 -2.82 -7.62
C SER A 28 -7.29 -2.11 -6.28
N THR A 29 -6.09 -1.66 -5.89
CA THR A 29 -5.88 -0.94 -4.64
C THR A 29 -6.46 0.46 -4.72
N ASP A 30 -6.28 1.14 -5.84
CA ASP A 30 -6.83 2.45 -6.14
C ASP A 30 -8.36 2.47 -6.03
N PHE A 31 -9.06 1.56 -6.73
CA PHE A 31 -10.51 1.46 -6.65
C PHE A 31 -11.02 1.14 -5.24
N TYR A 32 -10.27 0.32 -4.47
CA TYR A 32 -10.63 0.05 -3.09
C TYR A 32 -10.49 1.29 -2.21
N LEU A 33 -9.40 2.03 -2.34
CA LEU A 33 -9.19 3.30 -1.62
C LEU A 33 -10.28 4.32 -1.99
N ASP A 34 -10.62 4.43 -3.28
CA ASP A 34 -11.66 5.33 -3.74
C ASP A 34 -13.04 4.98 -3.18
N SER A 35 -13.38 3.69 -3.16
CA SER A 35 -14.62 3.20 -2.55
C SER A 35 -14.69 3.58 -1.06
N MET A 36 -13.59 3.39 -0.33
CA MET A 36 -13.53 3.73 1.10
C MET A 36 -13.60 5.24 1.34
N ARG A 37 -13.03 6.07 0.45
CA ARG A 37 -13.26 7.52 0.50
C ARG A 37 -14.71 7.88 0.27
N GLY A 38 -15.39 7.19 -0.67
CA GLY A 38 -16.82 7.33 -0.88
C GLY A 38 -17.62 7.13 0.42
N GLU A 39 -17.30 6.08 1.18
CA GLU A 39 -17.92 5.83 2.48
C GLU A 39 -17.56 6.88 3.54
N VAL A 40 -16.30 7.29 3.61
CA VAL A 40 -15.85 8.32 4.57
C VAL A 40 -16.49 9.67 4.30
N ARG A 41 -16.70 10.05 3.03
CA ARG A 41 -17.34 11.32 2.65
C ARG A 41 -18.83 11.40 3.00
N LYS A 42 -19.49 10.27 3.21
CA LYS A 42 -20.88 10.23 3.73
C LYS A 42 -20.94 10.60 5.21
N LEU A 43 -19.80 10.59 5.91
CA LEU A 43 -19.71 11.03 7.29
C LEU A 43 -19.60 12.55 7.33
N ASP A 44 -20.44 13.19 8.15
CA ASP A 44 -20.34 14.62 8.40
C ASP A 44 -18.96 14.94 9.01
N ILE A 45 -18.27 15.92 8.42
CA ILE A 45 -16.95 16.38 8.83
C ILE A 45 -16.98 17.18 10.14
N MET A 46 -18.14 17.73 10.51
CA MET A 46 -18.35 18.49 11.75
C MET A 46 -18.88 17.60 12.88
N ASP A 47 -19.27 16.35 12.60
CA ASP A 47 -19.76 15.41 13.59
C ASP A 47 -18.60 14.74 14.34
N VAL A 48 -18.51 15.00 15.64
CA VAL A 48 -17.51 14.38 16.53
C VAL A 48 -17.65 12.85 16.59
N ARG A 49 -18.84 12.29 16.30
CA ARG A 49 -19.07 10.84 16.20
C ARG A 49 -18.49 10.24 14.92
N SER A 50 -17.99 11.07 13.99
CA SER A 50 -17.27 10.59 12.81
C SER A 50 -15.99 9.84 13.20
N VAL A 51 -15.36 10.21 14.31
CA VAL A 51 -14.18 9.49 14.85
C VAL A 51 -14.56 8.04 15.17
N ASP A 52 -15.62 7.80 15.92
CA ASP A 52 -16.07 6.44 16.27
C ASP A 52 -16.41 5.61 15.04
N LYS A 53 -17.04 6.22 14.03
CA LYS A 53 -17.39 5.54 12.78
C LYS A 53 -16.16 5.19 11.95
N VAL A 54 -15.17 6.08 11.87
CA VAL A 54 -13.88 5.81 11.23
C VAL A 54 -13.16 4.70 11.99
N THR A 55 -13.01 4.83 13.31
CA THR A 55 -12.36 3.84 14.15
C THR A 55 -13.00 2.46 13.97
N THR A 56 -14.33 2.39 14.03
CA THR A 56 -15.07 1.13 13.83
C THR A 56 -14.80 0.52 12.45
N THR A 57 -14.87 1.34 11.40
CA THR A 57 -14.70 0.88 10.02
C THR A 57 -13.28 0.39 9.77
N PHE A 58 -12.28 1.20 10.12
CA PHE A 58 -10.90 0.94 9.76
C PHE A 58 -10.19 0.00 10.72
N LEU A 59 -10.47 0.04 12.03
CA LEU A 59 -9.80 -0.82 12.99
C LEU A 59 -10.50 -2.17 13.14
N TYR A 60 -11.84 -2.20 13.22
CA TYR A 60 -12.58 -3.40 13.65
C TYR A 60 -13.32 -4.12 12.53
N ARG A 61 -13.70 -3.46 11.42
CA ARG A 61 -14.41 -4.08 10.30
C ARG A 61 -13.49 -4.57 9.16
N GLY A 62 -12.18 -4.65 9.40
CA GLY A 62 -11.21 -5.22 8.45
C GLY A 62 -10.85 -4.33 7.26
N VAL A 63 -11.40 -3.10 7.15
CA VAL A 63 -11.05 -2.18 6.06
C VAL A 63 -9.58 -1.78 6.13
N GLY A 64 -9.10 -1.40 7.32
CA GLY A 64 -7.69 -1.02 7.47
C GLY A 64 -6.74 -2.18 7.17
N ASP A 65 -7.13 -3.43 7.48
CA ASP A 65 -6.29 -4.61 7.17
C ASP A 65 -6.22 -4.81 5.67
N SER A 66 -7.36 -4.67 5.00
CA SER A 66 -7.44 -4.78 3.54
C SER A 66 -6.56 -3.74 2.86
N ILE A 67 -6.56 -2.49 3.34
CA ILE A 67 -5.69 -1.43 2.84
C ILE A 67 -4.22 -1.79 3.09
N TYR A 68 -3.87 -2.16 4.32
CA TYR A 68 -2.51 -2.54 4.71
C TYR A 68 -1.93 -3.61 3.77
N TYR A 69 -2.64 -4.72 3.57
CA TYR A 69 -2.16 -5.81 2.74
C TYR A 69 -2.12 -5.47 1.26
N LYS A 70 -3.06 -4.66 0.75
CA LYS A 70 -3.06 -4.19 -0.64
C LYS A 70 -1.88 -3.27 -0.94
N LEU A 71 -1.59 -2.33 -0.03
CA LEU A 71 -0.41 -1.47 -0.13
C LEU A 71 0.87 -2.30 -0.09
N LYS A 72 1.02 -3.17 0.93
CA LYS A 72 2.19 -4.05 1.08
C LYS A 72 2.44 -4.92 -0.15
N ARG A 73 1.38 -5.48 -0.73
CA ARG A 73 1.45 -6.24 -1.98
C ARG A 73 1.92 -5.38 -3.14
N SER A 74 1.40 -4.16 -3.27
CA SER A 74 1.77 -3.23 -4.35
C SER A 74 3.23 -2.80 -4.25
N PHE A 75 3.75 -2.51 -3.04
CA PHE A 75 5.18 -2.24 -2.83
C PHE A 75 6.05 -3.44 -3.20
N SER A 76 5.68 -4.64 -2.74
CA SER A 76 6.43 -5.88 -3.07
C SER A 76 6.51 -6.11 -4.58
N LEU A 77 5.39 -5.95 -5.29
CA LEU A 77 5.36 -6.08 -6.75
C LEU A 77 6.16 -4.98 -7.46
N ALA A 78 6.13 -3.74 -6.94
CA ALA A 78 6.90 -2.63 -7.50
C ALA A 78 8.41 -2.89 -7.38
N THR A 79 8.86 -3.35 -6.21
CA THR A 79 10.25 -3.76 -5.93
C THR A 79 10.70 -4.90 -6.87
N ALA A 80 9.82 -5.86 -7.16
CA ALA A 80 10.11 -6.97 -8.07
C ALA A 80 10.12 -6.55 -9.56
N ALA A 81 9.36 -5.52 -9.93
CA ALA A 81 9.24 -5.05 -11.31
C ALA A 81 10.42 -4.17 -11.76
N VAL A 82 11.15 -3.55 -10.82
CA VAL A 82 12.30 -2.69 -11.12
C VAL A 82 13.59 -3.48 -11.30
N ARG A 83 14.38 -3.06 -12.30
CA ARG A 83 15.72 -3.62 -12.59
C ARG A 83 16.84 -2.77 -11.98
N ASN A 84 16.62 -1.47 -11.79
CA ASN A 84 17.60 -0.54 -11.25
C ASN A 84 17.60 -0.55 -9.72
N LYS A 85 18.79 -0.64 -9.11
CA LYS A 85 18.97 -0.56 -7.66
C LYS A 85 18.45 0.75 -7.06
N GLN A 86 18.70 1.90 -7.68
CA GLN A 86 18.26 3.20 -7.17
C GLN A 86 16.73 3.29 -7.10
N GLN A 87 16.03 2.78 -8.11
CA GLN A 87 14.56 2.72 -8.12
C GLN A 87 14.04 1.76 -7.04
N ARG A 88 14.71 0.61 -6.88
CA ARG A 88 14.39 -0.35 -5.82
C ARG A 88 14.53 0.28 -4.43
N ASP A 89 15.65 0.92 -4.16
CA ASP A 89 15.94 1.55 -2.87
C ASP A 89 14.92 2.66 -2.56
N ALA A 90 14.49 3.43 -3.57
CA ALA A 90 13.44 4.45 -3.42
C ALA A 90 12.07 3.84 -3.09
N ILE A 91 11.70 2.71 -3.71
CA ILE A 91 10.44 2.00 -3.43
C ILE A 91 10.47 1.40 -2.02
N VAL A 92 11.61 0.81 -1.61
CA VAL A 92 11.80 0.26 -0.27
C VAL A 92 11.69 1.38 0.78
N ALA A 93 12.38 2.51 0.59
CA ALA A 93 12.29 3.65 1.51
C ALA A 93 10.85 4.19 1.64
N ALA A 94 10.09 4.24 0.55
CA ALA A 94 8.68 4.62 0.58
C ALA A 94 7.82 3.60 1.35
N SER A 95 8.06 2.30 1.15
CA SER A 95 7.40 1.22 1.91
C SER A 95 7.71 1.32 3.40
N ASP A 96 8.97 1.54 3.77
CA ASP A 96 9.41 1.62 5.16
C ASP A 96 8.86 2.86 5.87
N SER A 97 8.73 3.98 5.14
CA SER A 97 8.11 5.20 5.66
C SER A 97 6.61 5.02 5.90
N LEU A 98 5.90 4.40 4.94
CA LEU A 98 4.45 4.29 5.00
C LEU A 98 3.96 3.14 5.89
N ILE A 99 4.59 1.97 5.75
CA ILE A 99 4.24 0.71 6.42
C ILE A 99 5.24 0.40 7.53
N GLY A 100 6.54 0.42 7.21
CA GLY A 100 7.61 0.04 8.13
C GLY A 100 7.47 -1.38 8.68
N ASP A 101 8.06 -1.63 9.84
CA ASP A 101 7.95 -2.91 10.55
C ASP A 101 6.68 -3.04 11.39
N LEU A 102 5.68 -2.19 11.14
CA LEU A 102 4.43 -2.20 11.89
C LEU A 102 3.59 -3.42 11.53
N SER A 103 3.06 -4.08 12.57
CA SER A 103 1.95 -5.02 12.40
C SER A 103 0.73 -4.28 11.85
N SER A 104 -0.18 -5.00 11.16
CA SER A 104 -1.41 -4.39 10.63
C SER A 104 -2.20 -3.66 11.73
N ILE A 105 -2.28 -4.22 12.94
CA ILE A 105 -2.98 -3.60 14.07
C ILE A 105 -2.35 -2.25 14.43
N ASN A 106 -1.02 -2.21 14.62
CA ASN A 106 -0.33 -0.97 14.99
C ASN A 106 -0.38 0.07 13.87
N TRP A 107 -0.26 -0.38 12.62
CA TRP A 107 -0.38 0.46 11.45
C TRP A 107 -1.76 1.11 11.34
N LYS A 108 -2.84 0.35 11.47
CA LYS A 108 -4.21 0.88 11.44
C LYS A 108 -4.46 1.86 12.58
N ASN A 109 -3.98 1.56 13.79
CA ASN A 109 -4.10 2.47 14.93
C ASN A 109 -3.38 3.80 14.67
N LYS A 110 -2.15 3.76 14.12
CA LYS A 110 -1.38 4.96 13.78
C LYS A 110 -2.15 5.91 12.86
N TYR A 111 -2.84 5.38 11.85
CA TYR A 111 -3.52 6.21 10.85
C TYR A 111 -4.99 6.50 11.17
N PHE A 112 -5.70 5.59 11.84
CA PHE A 112 -7.17 5.68 11.98
C PHE A 112 -7.67 5.65 13.42
N GLY A 113 -6.79 5.48 14.43
CA GLY A 113 -7.22 5.24 15.82
C GLY A 113 -7.95 6.43 16.47
N LEU A 114 -7.62 7.66 16.08
CA LEU A 114 -8.23 8.90 16.59
C LEU A 114 -8.47 9.89 15.45
N THR A 115 -8.94 9.38 14.32
CA THR A 115 -9.03 10.14 13.07
C THR A 115 -10.49 10.37 12.70
N GLY A 116 -10.88 11.65 12.56
CA GLY A 116 -12.20 12.01 12.02
C GLY A 116 -12.31 11.79 10.50
N SER A 117 -13.49 11.98 9.94
CA SER A 117 -13.75 11.72 8.51
C SER A 117 -12.84 12.52 7.56
N PHE A 118 -12.60 13.80 7.84
CA PHE A 118 -11.69 14.64 7.06
C PHE A 118 -10.26 14.05 7.04
N GLY A 119 -9.72 13.72 8.21
CA GLY A 119 -8.39 13.13 8.34
C GLY A 119 -8.30 11.77 7.66
N ALA A 120 -9.33 10.93 7.79
CA ALA A 120 -9.36 9.63 7.14
C ALA A 120 -9.34 9.77 5.61
N ASN A 121 -10.11 10.72 5.06
CA ASN A 121 -10.10 11.01 3.62
C ASN A 121 -8.71 11.50 3.14
N ALA A 122 -8.05 12.39 3.90
CA ALA A 122 -6.70 12.87 3.57
C ALA A 122 -5.64 11.75 3.60
N ILE A 123 -5.75 10.84 4.57
CA ILE A 123 -4.88 9.66 4.67
C ILE A 123 -5.06 8.73 3.47
N LEU A 124 -6.31 8.45 3.09
CA LEU A 124 -6.60 7.61 1.92
C LEU A 124 -6.07 8.23 0.62
N TYR A 125 -6.17 9.55 0.46
CA TYR A 125 -5.53 10.28 -0.64
C TYR A 125 -4.01 10.16 -0.63
N SER A 126 -3.39 10.24 0.54
CA SER A 126 -1.94 10.09 0.69
C SER A 126 -1.49 8.69 0.27
N PHE A 127 -2.24 7.65 0.64
CA PHE A 127 -1.96 6.27 0.21
C PHE A 127 -2.08 6.10 -1.30
N GLN A 128 -3.10 6.68 -1.92
CA GLN A 128 -3.28 6.66 -3.38
C GLN A 128 -2.11 7.37 -4.09
N THR A 129 -1.65 8.48 -3.53
CA THR A 129 -0.51 9.24 -4.05
C THR A 129 0.76 8.40 -4.03
N GLU A 130 1.07 7.76 -2.90
CA GLU A 130 2.23 6.86 -2.79
C GLU A 130 2.12 5.66 -3.73
N LEU A 131 0.92 5.09 -3.89
CA LEU A 131 0.66 3.99 -4.81
C LEU A 131 0.99 4.37 -6.27
N PHE A 132 0.62 5.57 -6.71
CA PHE A 132 0.95 6.05 -8.06
C PHE A 132 2.43 6.38 -8.21
N LYS A 133 3.06 6.98 -7.20
CA LYS A 133 4.51 7.24 -7.22
C LYS A 133 5.30 5.95 -7.44
N ILE A 134 5.01 4.88 -6.70
CA ILE A 134 5.71 3.59 -6.90
C ILE A 134 5.39 2.95 -8.25
N GLY A 135 4.16 3.12 -8.74
CA GLY A 135 3.77 2.66 -10.07
C GLY A 135 4.61 3.32 -11.17
N THR A 136 4.70 4.64 -11.14
CA THR A 136 5.50 5.43 -12.08
C THR A 136 6.99 5.10 -11.98
N ASN A 137 7.53 5.01 -10.76
CA ASN A 137 8.93 4.64 -10.55
C ASN A 137 9.26 3.23 -11.07
N ALA A 138 8.29 2.31 -11.08
CA ALA A 138 8.50 0.94 -11.54
C ALA A 138 8.43 0.77 -13.07
N VAL A 139 7.75 1.67 -13.77
CA VAL A 139 7.56 1.59 -15.24
C VAL A 139 8.47 2.53 -16.02
N THR A 140 9.04 3.55 -15.38
CA THR A 140 9.96 4.49 -16.01
C THR A 140 11.36 3.87 -16.12
N PRO A 141 11.99 3.84 -17.32
CA PRO A 141 13.33 3.31 -17.52
C PRO A 141 14.41 3.96 -16.63
#